data_AF-A0A410RFQ2-F1
#
_entry.id   AF-A0A410RFQ2-F1
#
_cell.length_a   1.000
_cell.length_b   1.000
_cell.length_c   1.000
_cell.angle_alpha   90.00
_cell.angle_beta   90.00
_cell.angle_gamma   90.00
#
_symmetry.space_group_name_H-M   'P 1'
#
loop_
_entity.id
_entity.type
_entity.pdbx_description
1 polymer ?
#
loop_
_entity_poly.entity_id
_entity_poly.type
_entity_poly.pdbx_seq_one_letter_code
_entity_poly.pdbx_strand_id
1 'polypeptide(L)'
;KQAPKSIMKTILVLWALFVGSLGAPAGSCKNLLTGKLEDFKKELGETLDDLDEATADVVNLEHDIHEKAAKGREVMAEIDVLEYQIDHLRGHGHCNDHQFWCGGDSIHCVDKVAVCDNIKDCHNGHDEDHCEEPTPAGSVWKGTVVYDHCTQRKPDTISFTIDEYDRSEYFPSRPQIDVTIDIDRTAREGHGHWALVAHATYNFADHKLVIQPPEKDRLGLVCEFDGVHTDHCDGHVIHEATLEPCAEFYFARQ
;
A
#
# COMPACT_ATOMS: atom_id res chain seq x y z
N LYS A 1 3.02 -13.11 -40.15
CA LYS A 1 2.19 -14.26 -40.56
C LYS A 1 1.02 -13.72 -41.39
N GLN A 2 1.06 -13.89 -42.71
CA GLN A 2 0.13 -13.31 -43.68
C GLN A 2 -1.05 -14.28 -43.93
N ALA A 3 -2.28 -13.75 -43.91
CA ALA A 3 -3.52 -14.48 -44.17
C ALA A 3 -3.62 -14.94 -45.64
N PRO A 4 -4.23 -16.11 -45.93
CA PRO A 4 -4.28 -16.65 -47.29
C PRO A 4 -5.38 -16.00 -48.14
N LYS A 5 -4.97 -15.29 -49.19
CA LYS A 5 -5.77 -14.69 -50.29
C LYS A 5 -6.59 -15.70 -51.14
N SER A 6 -6.80 -16.93 -50.67
CA SER A 6 -7.36 -18.01 -51.48
C SER A 6 -8.89 -18.16 -51.39
N ILE A 7 -9.54 -17.63 -50.34
CA ILE A 7 -10.99 -17.84 -50.13
C ILE A 7 -11.83 -16.84 -50.93
N MET A 8 -11.30 -15.64 -51.18
CA MET A 8 -12.04 -14.55 -51.85
C MET A 8 -12.26 -14.77 -53.36
N LYS A 9 -11.43 -15.60 -54.01
CA LYS A 9 -11.60 -15.97 -55.43
C LYS A 9 -12.66 -17.06 -55.63
N THR A 10 -12.87 -17.94 -54.64
CA THR A 10 -13.82 -19.05 -54.76
C THR A 10 -15.27 -18.58 -54.68
N ILE A 11 -15.55 -17.55 -53.87
CA ILE A 11 -16.90 -16.97 -53.70
C ILE A 11 -17.33 -16.21 -54.97
N LEU A 12 -16.41 -15.48 -55.62
CA LEU A 12 -16.68 -14.76 -56.87
C LEU A 12 -16.98 -15.69 -58.06
N VAL A 13 -16.34 -16.87 -58.11
CA VAL A 13 -16.61 -17.87 -59.16
C VAL A 13 -17.95 -18.57 -58.93
N LEU A 14 -18.34 -18.80 -57.67
CA LEU A 14 -19.66 -19.38 -57.33
C LEU A 14 -20.82 -18.41 -57.65
N TRP A 15 -20.61 -17.10 -57.51
CA TRP A 15 -21.61 -16.10 -57.94
C TRP A 15 -21.73 -16.01 -59.46
N ALA A 16 -20.63 -16.12 -60.20
CA ALA A 16 -20.65 -16.09 -61.67
C ALA A 16 -21.28 -17.35 -62.29
N LEU A 17 -21.17 -18.51 -61.64
CA LEU A 17 -21.76 -19.76 -62.13
C LEU A 17 -23.26 -19.90 -61.84
N PHE A 18 -23.82 -19.14 -60.88
CA PHE A 18 -25.26 -19.16 -60.60
C PHE A 18 -26.08 -18.18 -61.47
N VAL A 19 -25.44 -17.25 -62.17
CA VAL A 19 -26.11 -16.25 -63.03
C VAL A 19 -26.31 -16.76 -64.47
N GLY A 20 -25.74 -17.93 -64.83
CA GLY A 20 -25.64 -18.41 -66.21
C GLY A 20 -26.77 -19.29 -66.75
N SER A 21 -27.63 -19.90 -65.94
CA SER A 21 -28.69 -20.76 -66.46
C SER A 21 -29.90 -20.91 -65.55
N LEU A 22 -30.91 -20.06 -65.75
CA LEU A 22 -32.35 -20.38 -65.74
C LEU A 22 -33.13 -19.07 -65.78
N GLY A 23 -33.88 -18.87 -66.87
CA GLY A 23 -34.86 -17.80 -66.97
C GLY A 23 -35.91 -17.94 -65.87
N ALA A 24 -35.88 -17.04 -64.90
CA ALA A 24 -36.93 -16.79 -63.92
C ALA A 24 -37.21 -15.27 -63.90
N PRO A 25 -38.45 -14.82 -63.65
CA PRO A 25 -38.82 -13.41 -63.75
C PRO A 25 -37.96 -12.55 -62.80
N ALA A 26 -37.34 -11.50 -63.36
CA ALA A 26 -36.34 -10.64 -62.72
C ALA A 26 -36.80 -9.89 -61.45
N GLY A 27 -38.07 -9.99 -61.05
CA GLY A 27 -38.58 -9.47 -59.78
C GLY A 27 -38.40 -10.42 -58.58
N SER A 28 -38.35 -11.73 -58.80
CA SER A 28 -38.36 -12.70 -57.70
C SER A 28 -36.99 -12.93 -57.05
N CYS A 29 -35.90 -12.77 -57.82
CA CYS A 29 -34.54 -13.01 -57.32
C CYS A 29 -33.97 -11.82 -56.54
N LYS A 30 -34.33 -10.57 -56.93
CA LYS A 30 -33.92 -9.35 -56.21
C LYS A 30 -34.53 -9.28 -54.81
N ASN A 31 -35.83 -9.55 -54.67
CA ASN A 31 -36.53 -9.49 -53.39
C ASN A 31 -36.03 -10.58 -52.42
N LEU A 32 -35.66 -11.76 -52.94
CA LEU A 32 -35.14 -12.87 -52.14
C LEU A 32 -33.73 -12.58 -51.60
N LEU A 33 -32.88 -11.93 -52.40
CA LEU A 33 -31.53 -11.54 -51.98
C LEU A 33 -31.53 -10.37 -51.00
N THR A 34 -32.43 -9.40 -51.17
CA THR A 34 -32.60 -8.31 -50.20
C THR A 34 -33.18 -8.80 -48.88
N GLY A 35 -34.14 -9.74 -48.91
CA GLY A 35 -34.70 -10.34 -47.69
C GLY A 35 -33.62 -11.08 -46.88
N LYS A 36 -32.84 -11.94 -47.54
CA LYS A 36 -31.73 -12.65 -46.87
C LYS A 36 -30.64 -11.73 -46.32
N LEU A 37 -30.37 -10.60 -46.97
CA LEU A 37 -29.37 -9.63 -46.49
C LEU A 37 -29.88 -8.88 -45.25
N GLU A 38 -31.17 -8.53 -45.21
CA GLU A 38 -31.79 -7.91 -44.03
C GLU A 38 -31.91 -8.90 -42.87
N ASP A 39 -32.26 -10.16 -43.14
CA ASP A 39 -32.27 -11.22 -42.12
C ASP A 39 -30.86 -11.42 -41.53
N PHE A 40 -29.83 -11.45 -42.37
CA PHE A 40 -28.44 -11.61 -41.92
C PHE A 40 -27.93 -10.39 -41.15
N LYS A 41 -28.33 -9.17 -41.52
CA LYS A 41 -28.02 -7.96 -40.74
C LYS A 41 -28.69 -7.97 -39.37
N LYS A 42 -29.93 -8.47 -39.30
CA LYS A 42 -30.67 -8.56 -38.05
C LYS A 42 -30.01 -9.54 -37.09
N GLU A 43 -29.64 -10.72 -37.58
CA GLU A 43 -28.92 -11.74 -36.80
C GLU A 43 -27.54 -11.24 -36.35
N LEU A 44 -26.83 -10.49 -37.20
CA LEU A 44 -25.58 -9.83 -36.84
C LEU A 44 -25.77 -8.71 -35.79
N GLY A 45 -26.90 -8.00 -35.82
CA GLY A 45 -27.22 -6.96 -34.84
C GLY A 45 -27.55 -7.54 -33.47
N GLU A 46 -28.41 -8.57 -33.42
CA GLU A 46 -28.75 -9.27 -32.17
C GLU A 46 -27.51 -9.89 -31.52
N THR A 47 -26.62 -10.51 -32.31
CA THR A 47 -25.36 -11.04 -31.78
C THR A 47 -24.36 -9.98 -31.31
N LEU A 48 -24.44 -8.75 -31.83
CA LEU A 48 -23.62 -7.63 -31.36
C LEU A 48 -24.14 -7.08 -30.03
N ASP A 49 -25.47 -6.94 -29.92
CA ASP A 49 -26.14 -6.49 -28.70
C ASP A 49 -25.91 -7.48 -27.55
N ASP A 50 -26.01 -8.78 -27.80
CA ASP A 50 -25.71 -9.83 -26.81
C ASP A 50 -24.25 -9.79 -26.33
N LEU A 51 -23.31 -9.44 -27.23
CA LEU A 51 -21.89 -9.32 -26.90
C LEU A 51 -21.62 -8.07 -26.06
N ASP A 52 -22.30 -6.97 -26.37
CA ASP A 52 -22.19 -5.72 -25.60
C ASP A 52 -22.76 -5.90 -24.18
N GLU A 53 -23.89 -6.62 -24.03
CA GLU A 53 -24.47 -6.96 -22.73
C GLU A 53 -23.54 -7.88 -21.91
N ALA A 54 -23.04 -8.96 -22.52
CA ALA A 54 -22.10 -9.85 -21.85
C ALA A 54 -20.80 -9.13 -21.44
N THR A 55 -20.35 -8.17 -22.24
CA THR A 55 -19.17 -7.36 -21.92
C THR A 55 -19.44 -6.43 -20.74
N ALA A 56 -20.61 -5.79 -20.68
CA ALA A 56 -21.01 -4.95 -19.56
C ALA A 56 -21.09 -5.75 -18.25
N ASP A 57 -21.66 -6.96 -18.29
CA ASP A 57 -21.75 -7.84 -17.12
C ASP A 57 -20.38 -8.27 -16.59
N VAL A 58 -19.44 -8.60 -17.47
CA VAL A 58 -18.06 -8.94 -17.08
C VAL A 58 -17.36 -7.76 -16.42
N VAL A 59 -17.50 -6.55 -16.99
CA VAL A 59 -16.91 -5.33 -16.42
C VAL A 59 -17.50 -5.00 -15.06
N ASN A 60 -18.82 -5.13 -14.89
CA ASN A 60 -19.49 -4.92 -13.61
C ASN A 60 -19.03 -5.94 -12.56
N LEU A 61 -18.89 -7.21 -12.94
CA LEU A 61 -18.39 -8.26 -12.04
C LEU A 61 -16.93 -8.01 -11.64
N GLU A 62 -16.09 -7.60 -12.57
CA GLU A 62 -14.70 -7.22 -12.29
C GLU A 62 -14.66 -6.06 -11.27
N HIS A 63 -15.50 -5.03 -11.46
CA HIS A 63 -15.62 -3.92 -10.52
C HIS A 63 -16.05 -4.38 -9.13
N ASP A 64 -17.11 -5.20 -9.04
CA ASP A 64 -17.61 -5.74 -7.77
C ASP A 64 -16.57 -6.59 -7.03
N ILE A 65 -15.79 -7.39 -7.77
CA ILE A 65 -14.70 -8.20 -7.20
C ILE A 65 -13.60 -7.28 -6.65
N HIS A 66 -13.19 -6.26 -7.41
CA HIS A 66 -12.17 -5.32 -6.96
C HIS A 66 -12.61 -4.54 -5.71
N GLU A 67 -13.86 -4.08 -5.67
CA GLU A 67 -14.41 -3.36 -4.53
C GLU A 67 -14.46 -4.26 -3.29
N LYS A 68 -15.01 -5.48 -3.41
CA LYS A 68 -15.08 -6.43 -2.30
C LYS A 68 -13.71 -6.88 -1.83
N ALA A 69 -12.76 -7.08 -2.75
CA ALA A 69 -11.39 -7.42 -2.41
C ALA A 69 -10.68 -6.27 -1.68
N ALA A 70 -10.94 -5.01 -2.06
CA ALA A 70 -10.40 -3.85 -1.36
C ALA A 70 -10.94 -3.75 0.08
N LYS A 71 -12.26 -3.86 0.26
CA LYS A 71 -12.89 -3.91 1.59
C LYS A 71 -12.39 -5.09 2.42
N GLY A 72 -12.20 -6.25 1.79
CA GLY A 72 -11.63 -7.42 2.44
C GLY A 72 -10.23 -7.15 2.98
N ARG A 73 -9.36 -6.50 2.19
CA ARG A 73 -8.02 -6.11 2.64
C ARG A 73 -8.03 -5.10 3.79
N GLU A 74 -8.92 -4.11 3.74
CA GLU A 74 -9.08 -3.11 4.81
C GLU A 74 -9.49 -3.77 6.13
N VAL A 75 -10.48 -4.67 6.09
CA VAL A 75 -10.91 -5.43 7.28
C VAL A 75 -9.80 -6.35 7.81
N MET A 76 -9.03 -7.00 6.91
CA MET A 76 -7.90 -7.83 7.33
C MET A 76 -6.80 -7.00 7.99
N ALA A 77 -6.50 -5.82 7.44
CA ALA A 77 -5.54 -4.88 8.02
C ALA A 77 -5.97 -4.45 9.45
N GLU A 78 -7.26 -4.16 9.66
CA GLU A 78 -7.77 -3.86 11.02
C GLU A 78 -7.62 -5.05 11.98
N ILE A 79 -7.80 -6.28 11.49
CA ILE A 79 -7.58 -7.51 12.29
C ILE A 79 -6.09 -7.63 12.64
N ASP A 80 -5.19 -7.38 11.70
CA ASP A 80 -3.74 -7.44 11.91
C ASP A 80 -3.28 -6.42 12.97
N VAL A 81 -3.83 -5.19 12.97
CA VAL A 81 -3.59 -4.20 14.05
C VAL A 81 -4.00 -4.77 15.40
N LEU A 82 -5.20 -5.35 15.47
CA LEU A 82 -5.74 -5.89 16.72
C LEU A 82 -4.92 -7.08 17.21
N GLU A 83 -4.45 -7.94 16.31
CA GLU A 83 -3.54 -9.04 16.65
C GLU A 83 -2.21 -8.52 17.21
N TYR A 84 -1.60 -7.53 16.55
CA TYR A 84 -0.37 -6.88 17.04
C TYR A 84 -0.57 -6.28 18.44
N GLN A 85 -1.67 -5.55 18.66
CA GLN A 85 -2.00 -5.00 19.98
C GLN A 85 -2.23 -6.08 21.03
N ILE A 86 -2.92 -7.17 20.67
CA ILE A 86 -3.16 -8.31 21.56
C ILE A 86 -1.83 -8.96 21.96
N ASP A 87 -0.91 -9.15 21.03
CA ASP A 87 0.39 -9.76 21.32
C ASP A 87 1.27 -8.85 22.18
N HIS A 88 1.27 -7.55 21.89
CA HIS A 88 1.93 -6.57 22.74
C HIS A 88 1.40 -6.60 24.18
N LEU A 89 0.07 -6.70 24.35
CA LEU A 89 -0.59 -6.78 25.66
C LEU A 89 -0.38 -8.12 26.37
N ARG A 90 -0.24 -9.22 25.63
CA ARG A 90 0.06 -10.55 26.18
C ARG A 90 1.52 -10.66 26.65
N GLY A 91 2.38 -9.72 26.26
CA GLY A 91 3.82 -9.72 26.56
C GLY A 91 4.60 -10.70 25.68
N HIS A 92 5.82 -11.05 26.08
CA HIS A 92 6.79 -11.92 25.39
C HIS A 92 6.33 -13.40 25.19
N GLY A 93 5.03 -13.67 25.09
CA GLY A 93 4.42 -15.00 25.22
C GLY A 93 4.93 -16.06 24.26
N HIS A 94 5.59 -15.66 23.16
CA HIS A 94 6.11 -16.59 22.16
C HIS A 94 7.62 -16.47 21.91
N CYS A 95 8.24 -15.30 22.11
CA CYS A 95 9.64 -15.02 21.78
C CYS A 95 10.31 -14.11 22.81
N ASN A 96 11.64 -14.14 22.92
CA ASN A 96 12.40 -13.25 23.82
C ASN A 96 12.43 -11.79 23.32
N ASP A 97 12.85 -10.84 24.16
CA ASP A 97 12.89 -9.39 23.86
C ASP A 97 13.69 -8.99 22.61
N HIS A 98 14.66 -9.82 22.21
CA HIS A 98 15.51 -9.61 21.04
C HIS A 98 15.06 -10.40 19.82
N GLN A 99 13.91 -11.07 19.91
CA GLN A 99 13.38 -11.93 18.86
C GLN A 99 12.08 -11.36 18.28
N PHE A 100 11.87 -11.63 17.00
CA PHE A 100 10.67 -11.34 16.23
C PHE A 100 9.87 -12.62 16.05
N TRP A 101 8.55 -12.52 16.18
CA TRP A 101 7.64 -13.65 15.99
C TRP A 101 7.21 -13.72 14.52
N CYS A 102 7.47 -14.85 13.87
CA CYS A 102 7.15 -15.07 12.46
C CYS A 102 5.64 -15.21 12.16
N GLY A 103 4.77 -15.19 13.16
CA GLY A 103 3.35 -15.47 12.97
C GLY A 103 3.02 -16.96 12.70
N GLY A 104 1.74 -17.23 12.49
CA GLY A 104 1.23 -18.55 12.07
C GLY A 104 1.03 -19.58 13.18
N ASP A 105 0.76 -20.84 12.78
CA ASP A 105 0.36 -21.93 13.69
C ASP A 105 1.52 -22.52 14.52
N SER A 106 2.77 -22.23 14.16
CA SER A 106 3.96 -22.72 14.85
C SER A 106 4.72 -21.57 15.51
N ILE A 107 5.14 -21.76 16.76
CA ILE A 107 6.03 -20.81 17.44
C ILE A 107 7.40 -20.86 16.77
N HIS A 108 7.66 -19.88 15.91
CA HIS A 108 8.94 -19.66 15.26
C HIS A 108 9.39 -18.22 15.51
N CYS A 109 10.61 -18.09 16.02
CA CYS A 109 11.20 -16.82 16.44
C CYS A 109 12.55 -16.65 15.78
N VAL A 110 12.78 -15.49 15.17
CA VAL A 110 14.07 -15.10 14.56
C VAL A 110 14.63 -13.90 15.32
N ASP A 111 15.91 -13.59 15.17
CA ASP A 111 16.47 -12.39 15.79
C ASP A 111 15.92 -11.12 15.14
N LYS A 112 15.66 -10.06 15.91
CA LYS A 112 15.12 -8.79 15.38
C LYS A 112 16.02 -8.11 14.34
N VAL A 113 17.30 -8.46 14.31
CA VAL A 113 18.26 -7.96 13.31
C VAL A 113 18.16 -8.69 11.97
N ALA A 114 17.49 -9.83 11.92
CA ALA A 114 17.24 -10.59 10.69
C ALA A 114 15.99 -10.11 9.94
N VAL A 115 15.13 -9.31 10.57
CA VAL A 115 13.94 -8.76 9.91
C VAL A 115 14.35 -7.74 8.84
N CYS A 116 13.81 -7.90 7.63
CA CYS A 116 14.07 -7.06 6.47
C CYS A 116 15.55 -6.96 6.06
N ASP A 117 16.28 -8.07 6.18
CA ASP A 117 17.69 -8.20 5.82
C ASP A 117 17.92 -8.74 4.39
N ASN A 118 16.84 -9.04 3.66
CA ASN A 118 16.77 -9.69 2.34
C ASN A 118 16.99 -11.21 2.35
N ILE A 119 16.96 -11.86 3.51
CA ILE A 119 17.10 -13.30 3.70
C ILE A 119 15.84 -13.80 4.41
N LYS A 120 15.24 -14.87 3.88
CA LYS A 120 14.09 -15.49 4.52
C LYS A 120 14.55 -16.42 5.63
N ASP A 121 14.49 -15.96 6.87
CA ASP A 121 14.72 -16.75 8.06
C ASP A 121 13.43 -17.38 8.58
N CYS A 122 12.28 -16.70 8.47
CA CYS A 122 11.01 -17.34 8.81
C CYS A 122 10.60 -18.39 7.76
N HIS A 123 10.06 -19.53 8.21
CA HIS A 123 9.57 -20.58 7.29
C HIS A 123 8.49 -20.10 6.30
N ASN A 124 7.67 -19.14 6.73
CA ASN A 124 6.66 -18.47 5.91
C ASN A 124 7.19 -17.22 5.19
N GLY A 125 8.41 -16.76 5.49
CA GLY A 125 9.01 -15.54 4.94
C GLY A 125 8.50 -14.23 5.52
N HIS A 126 7.78 -14.27 6.66
CA HIS A 126 7.14 -13.10 7.26
C HIS A 126 8.13 -12.00 7.69
N ASP A 127 9.35 -12.37 8.03
CA ASP A 127 10.46 -11.47 8.32
C ASP A 127 10.87 -10.58 7.12
N GLU A 128 10.51 -11.00 5.91
CA GLU A 128 10.79 -10.29 4.66
C GLU A 128 9.50 -9.71 4.02
N ASP A 129 8.40 -9.74 4.75
CA ASP A 129 7.14 -9.11 4.37
C ASP A 129 7.03 -7.71 5.00
N HIS A 130 6.36 -6.76 4.33
CA HIS A 130 6.14 -5.39 4.82
C HIS A 130 7.42 -4.56 5.10
N CYS A 131 8.48 -4.80 4.31
CA CYS A 131 9.74 -4.08 4.39
C CYS A 131 9.75 -2.75 3.58
N GLU A 132 8.57 -2.16 3.33
CA GLU A 132 8.47 -0.84 2.70
C GLU A 132 8.95 0.27 3.65
N GLU A 133 9.44 1.38 3.09
CA GLU A 133 9.93 2.52 3.86
C GLU A 133 8.75 3.31 4.45
N PRO A 134 8.49 3.27 5.77
CA PRO A 134 7.31 3.90 6.35
C PRO A 134 7.47 5.42 6.44
N THR A 135 8.72 5.88 6.54
CA THR A 135 9.10 7.28 6.72
C THR A 135 10.01 7.72 5.56
N PRO A 136 9.48 7.83 4.32
CA PRO A 136 10.30 8.19 3.17
C PRO A 136 10.88 9.60 3.30
N ALA A 137 12.03 9.84 2.66
CA ALA A 137 12.65 11.16 2.61
C ALA A 137 11.68 12.22 2.04
N GLY A 138 11.66 13.38 2.67
CA GLY A 138 10.72 14.48 2.41
C GLY A 138 9.36 14.35 3.11
N SER A 139 9.07 13.24 3.80
CA SER A 139 7.83 13.12 4.58
C SER A 139 7.84 14.04 5.80
N VAL A 140 6.70 14.67 6.07
CA VAL A 140 6.51 15.59 7.19
C VAL A 140 5.45 15.00 8.12
N TRP A 141 5.78 14.96 9.40
CA TRP A 141 4.97 14.35 10.45
C TRP A 141 4.61 15.40 11.46
N LYS A 142 3.31 15.66 11.64
CA LYS A 142 2.81 16.67 12.54
C LYS A 142 2.25 16.03 13.81
N GLY A 143 2.87 16.37 14.93
CA GLY A 143 2.54 15.89 16.27
C GLY A 143 1.62 16.84 17.02
N THR A 144 0.54 16.27 17.57
CA THR A 144 -0.35 16.96 18.52
C THR A 144 -0.06 16.47 19.92
N VAL A 145 0.09 17.38 20.88
CA VAL A 145 0.42 17.03 22.27
C VAL A 145 -0.74 16.27 22.95
N VAL A 146 -0.41 15.15 23.58
CA VAL A 146 -1.31 14.39 24.47
C VAL A 146 -1.02 14.81 25.92
N TYR A 147 0.23 14.68 26.36
CA TYR A 147 0.73 15.24 27.61
C TYR A 147 2.22 15.57 27.52
N ASP A 148 2.70 16.45 28.41
CA ASP A 148 4.12 16.80 28.47
C ASP A 148 4.52 17.22 29.89
N HIS A 149 5.40 16.43 30.50
CA HIS A 149 5.95 16.70 31.83
C HIS A 149 7.43 17.09 31.83
N CYS A 150 8.18 16.85 30.75
CA CYS A 150 9.63 17.03 30.73
C CYS A 150 10.16 18.07 29.74
N THR A 151 9.48 18.35 28.61
CA THR A 151 10.07 19.26 27.63
C THR A 151 10.16 20.67 28.21
N GLN A 152 11.30 21.33 27.97
CA GLN A 152 11.53 22.68 28.46
C GLN A 152 10.62 23.69 27.76
N ARG A 153 10.34 23.45 26.47
CA ARG A 153 9.66 24.39 25.60
C ARG A 153 8.14 24.29 25.66
N LYS A 154 7.55 23.19 26.17
CA LYS A 154 6.09 22.99 26.24
C LYS A 154 5.39 23.43 24.94
N PRO A 155 5.72 22.79 23.81
CA PRO A 155 5.23 23.22 22.50
C PRO A 155 3.74 22.93 22.31
N ASP A 156 3.10 23.73 21.46
CA ASP A 156 1.72 23.47 21.02
C ASP A 156 1.71 22.41 19.92
N THR A 157 2.77 22.39 19.10
CA THR A 157 2.95 21.46 17.99
C THR A 157 4.43 21.15 17.86
N ILE A 158 4.73 19.87 17.64
CA ILE A 158 6.04 19.40 17.21
C ILE A 158 5.83 18.75 15.86
N SER A 159 6.66 19.06 14.88
CA SER A 159 6.74 18.29 13.64
C SER A 159 8.15 17.78 13.43
N PHE A 160 8.28 16.67 12.71
CA PHE A 160 9.57 16.24 12.20
C PHE A 160 9.47 15.98 10.70
N THR A 161 10.52 16.38 9.99
CA THR A 161 10.71 16.15 8.57
C THR A 161 11.82 15.13 8.41
N ILE A 162 11.58 14.12 7.58
CA ILE A 162 12.62 13.16 7.19
C ILE A 162 13.47 13.81 6.10
N ASP A 163 14.72 14.12 6.38
CA ASP A 163 15.62 14.77 5.43
C ASP A 163 16.25 13.72 4.49
N GLU A 164 16.72 12.62 5.06
CA GLU A 164 17.35 11.51 4.34
C GLU A 164 16.93 10.17 4.95
N TYR A 165 16.82 9.15 4.11
CA TYR A 165 16.55 7.77 4.51
C TYR A 165 17.57 6.85 3.81
N ASP A 166 18.60 6.44 4.54
CA ASP A 166 19.68 5.59 4.03
C ASP A 166 19.49 4.14 4.48
N ARG A 167 19.07 3.30 3.54
CA ARG A 167 18.98 1.85 3.72
C ARG A 167 20.20 1.19 3.06
N SER A 168 21.18 0.82 3.89
CA SER A 168 22.39 0.13 3.44
C SER A 168 22.08 -1.23 2.82
N GLU A 169 22.72 -1.55 1.70
CA GLU A 169 22.65 -2.87 1.06
C GLU A 169 23.16 -4.00 1.96
N TYR A 170 24.12 -3.71 2.85
CA TYR A 170 24.75 -4.72 3.71
C TYR A 170 24.09 -4.86 5.09
N PHE A 171 23.25 -3.90 5.48
CA PHE A 171 22.51 -3.94 6.75
C PHE A 171 21.17 -3.21 6.62
N PRO A 172 20.21 -3.79 5.87
CA PRO A 172 18.96 -3.11 5.53
C PRO A 172 17.95 -3.06 6.68
N SER A 173 18.14 -3.87 7.73
CA SER A 173 17.25 -4.02 8.88
C SER A 173 17.19 -2.82 9.82
N ARG A 174 18.16 -1.89 9.70
CA ARG A 174 18.26 -0.65 10.49
C ARG A 174 18.71 0.54 9.64
N PRO A 175 17.81 1.09 8.80
CA PRO A 175 18.08 2.29 8.03
C PRO A 175 18.51 3.44 8.94
N GLN A 176 19.50 4.20 8.50
CA GLN A 176 19.93 5.44 9.13
C GLN A 176 19.14 6.59 8.52
N ILE A 177 18.65 7.49 9.35
CA ILE A 177 17.70 8.52 8.95
C ILE A 177 18.18 9.85 9.52
N ASP A 178 18.21 10.89 8.70
CA ASP A 178 18.43 12.26 9.18
C ASP A 178 17.09 12.97 9.25
N VAL A 179 16.84 13.68 10.34
CA VAL A 179 15.57 14.35 10.59
C VAL A 179 15.76 15.77 11.10
N THR A 180 14.86 16.65 10.70
CA THR A 180 14.72 18.00 11.24
C THR A 180 13.43 18.09 12.05
N ILE A 181 13.56 18.44 13.33
CA ILE A 181 12.44 18.62 14.27
C ILE A 181 12.12 20.10 14.37
N ASP A 182 10.92 20.48 13.96
CA ASP A 182 10.35 21.81 14.07
C ASP A 182 9.44 21.89 15.29
N ILE A 183 9.69 22.88 16.14
CA ILE A 183 8.98 23.09 17.40
C ILE A 183 8.35 24.47 17.36
N ASP A 184 7.03 24.52 17.48
CA ASP A 184 6.27 25.77 17.56
C ASP A 184 5.62 25.93 18.94
N ARG A 185 5.76 27.13 19.51
CA ARG A 185 5.11 27.53 20.76
C ARG A 185 4.52 28.92 20.64
N THR A 186 3.25 29.05 20.95
CA THR A 186 2.52 30.31 21.05
C THR A 186 2.19 30.61 22.50
N ALA A 187 2.88 31.60 23.08
CA ALA A 187 2.60 32.11 24.43
C ALA A 187 2.02 33.52 24.36
N ARG A 188 1.47 34.01 25.49
CA ARG A 188 1.03 35.41 25.60
C ARG A 188 2.15 36.42 25.33
N GLU A 189 3.39 36.01 25.52
CA GLU A 189 4.59 36.84 25.37
C GLU A 189 5.16 36.83 23.95
N GLY A 190 4.68 35.95 23.07
CA GLY A 190 5.14 35.84 21.68
C GLY A 190 5.06 34.43 21.11
N HIS A 191 5.47 34.31 19.84
CA HIS A 191 5.66 33.03 19.15
C HIS A 191 7.14 32.67 19.17
N GLY A 192 7.44 31.42 19.53
CA GLY A 192 8.77 30.84 19.43
C GLY A 192 8.75 29.70 18.41
N HIS A 193 9.77 29.68 17.56
CA HIS A 193 9.99 28.64 16.55
C HIS A 193 11.45 28.16 16.64
N TRP A 194 11.65 26.85 16.63
CA TRP A 194 12.98 26.22 16.66
C TRP A 194 13.03 25.06 15.69
N ALA A 195 14.13 24.95 14.96
CA ALA A 195 14.45 23.81 14.11
C ALA A 195 15.71 23.12 14.65
N LEU A 196 15.62 21.82 14.92
CA LEU A 196 16.68 21.01 15.51
C LEU A 196 16.97 19.81 14.60
N VAL A 197 18.22 19.60 14.24
CA VAL A 197 18.61 18.42 13.44
C VAL A 197 18.97 17.27 14.38
N ALA A 198 18.53 16.06 14.05
CA ALA A 198 18.82 14.84 14.78
C ALA A 198 19.07 13.66 13.82
N HIS A 199 19.75 12.64 14.35
CA HIS A 199 19.87 11.34 13.69
C HIS A 199 18.81 10.39 14.24
N ALA A 200 18.32 9.51 13.40
CA ALA A 200 17.31 8.54 13.74
C ALA A 200 17.62 7.18 13.10
N THR A 201 17.00 6.14 13.65
CA THR A 201 17.05 4.80 13.08
C THR A 201 15.66 4.20 13.07
N TYR A 202 15.29 3.52 11.99
CA TYR A 202 14.05 2.75 11.95
C TYR A 202 14.31 1.28 12.26
N ASN A 203 13.41 0.68 13.05
CA ASN A 203 13.44 -0.72 13.42
C ASN A 203 12.20 -1.42 12.84
N PHE A 204 12.40 -2.22 11.79
CA PHE A 204 11.32 -2.97 11.15
C PHE A 204 10.65 -3.99 12.08
N ALA A 205 11.43 -4.70 12.89
CA ALA A 205 10.92 -5.74 13.77
C ALA A 205 10.00 -5.21 14.89
N ASP A 206 10.20 -3.98 15.34
CA ASP A 206 9.39 -3.35 16.39
C ASP A 206 8.46 -2.25 15.85
N HIS A 207 8.52 -1.96 14.54
CA HIS A 207 7.85 -0.84 13.91
C HIS A 207 8.09 0.50 14.64
N LYS A 208 9.36 0.81 14.97
CA LYS A 208 9.74 2.02 15.73
C LYS A 208 10.72 2.89 14.99
N LEU A 209 10.39 4.18 14.88
CA LEU A 209 11.33 5.24 14.54
C LEU A 209 11.95 5.78 15.83
N VAL A 210 13.26 5.64 15.99
CA VAL A 210 13.98 6.14 17.17
C VAL A 210 14.82 7.33 16.77
N ILE A 211 14.41 8.53 17.19
CA ILE A 211 15.12 9.79 16.97
C ILE A 211 15.97 10.11 18.20
N GLN A 212 17.27 10.27 17.98
CA GLN A 212 18.25 10.56 19.02
C GLN A 212 18.06 11.98 19.57
N PRO A 213 18.48 12.24 20.82
CA PRO A 213 18.38 13.56 21.40
C PRO A 213 19.12 14.64 20.58
N PRO A 214 18.44 15.68 20.07
CA PRO A 214 19.09 16.77 19.34
C PRO A 214 19.87 17.73 20.27
N GLU A 215 19.57 17.70 21.57
CA GLU A 215 20.09 18.62 22.57
C GLU A 215 20.73 17.88 23.75
N LYS A 216 21.37 18.65 24.64
CA LYS A 216 22.09 18.12 25.83
C LYS A 216 21.18 17.68 26.97
N ASP A 217 19.86 17.82 26.83
CA ASP A 217 18.89 17.34 27.82
C ASP A 217 18.66 15.82 27.73
N ARG A 218 19.20 15.17 26.69
CA ARG A 218 19.12 13.72 26.47
C ARG A 218 17.68 13.21 26.39
N LEU A 219 16.82 14.02 25.78
CA LEU A 219 15.45 13.65 25.45
C LEU A 219 15.40 13.12 24.01
N GLY A 220 15.17 11.82 23.85
CA GLY A 220 14.94 11.20 22.55
C GLY A 220 13.44 11.15 22.25
N LEU A 221 13.10 10.93 20.98
CA LEU A 221 11.72 10.74 20.53
C LEU A 221 11.60 9.36 19.88
N VAL A 222 10.67 8.55 20.36
CA VAL A 222 10.35 7.24 19.77
C VAL A 222 8.95 7.31 19.19
N CYS A 223 8.81 7.13 17.88
CA CYS A 223 7.50 6.97 17.24
C CYS A 223 7.21 5.49 17.02
N GLU A 224 6.15 4.99 17.63
CA GLU A 224 5.70 3.61 17.50
C GLU A 224 4.56 3.54 16.49
N PHE A 225 4.75 2.74 15.45
CA PHE A 225 3.72 2.45 14.47
C PHE A 225 2.94 1.22 14.90
N ASP A 226 1.70 1.12 14.45
CA ASP A 226 0.80 0.00 14.77
C ASP A 226 1.04 -1.26 13.92
N GLY A 227 2.04 -1.22 13.03
CA GLY A 227 2.41 -2.32 12.14
C GLY A 227 1.59 -2.39 10.85
N VAL A 228 0.56 -1.55 10.69
CA VAL A 228 -0.37 -1.63 9.56
C VAL A 228 -0.50 -0.29 8.84
N HIS A 229 -0.69 0.79 9.60
CA HIS A 229 -0.81 2.13 9.05
C HIS A 229 0.56 2.80 9.02
N THR A 230 0.91 3.35 7.85
CA THR A 230 2.18 4.05 7.62
C THR A 230 2.01 5.57 7.57
N ASP A 231 0.89 6.08 8.07
CA ASP A 231 0.54 7.50 8.04
C ASP A 231 0.38 8.13 9.43
N HIS A 232 0.47 7.35 10.50
CA HIS A 232 0.45 7.84 11.87
C HIS A 232 1.32 6.99 12.80
N CYS A 233 1.75 7.60 13.91
CA CYS A 233 2.49 6.90 14.96
C CYS A 233 2.34 7.59 16.31
N ASP A 234 2.47 6.80 17.38
CA ASP A 234 2.44 7.26 18.76
C ASP A 234 3.84 7.65 19.21
N GLY A 235 4.07 8.95 19.36
CA GLY A 235 5.35 9.54 19.67
C GLY A 235 5.57 9.75 21.16
N HIS A 236 6.58 9.10 21.72
CA HIS A 236 6.98 9.21 23.12
C HIS A 236 8.31 9.94 23.25
N VAL A 237 8.33 11.04 24.00
CA VAL A 237 9.59 11.66 24.43
C VAL A 237 10.09 10.91 25.65
N ILE A 238 11.29 10.35 25.55
CA ILE A 238 11.90 9.49 26.56
C ILE A 238 13.24 10.06 27.05
N HIS A 239 13.58 9.77 28.31
CA HIS A 239 14.92 10.01 28.81
C HIS A 239 15.87 8.92 28.31
N GLU A 240 16.94 9.30 27.60
CA GLU A 240 17.90 8.35 27.00
C GLU A 240 18.47 7.32 28.01
N ALA A 241 18.66 7.72 29.26
CA ALA A 241 19.28 6.87 30.29
C ALA A 241 18.32 5.87 30.95
N THR A 242 17.04 6.23 31.13
CA THR A 242 16.05 5.39 31.84
C THR A 242 15.06 4.73 30.89
N LEU A 243 14.94 5.25 29.67
CA LEU A 243 13.91 4.90 28.67
C LEU A 243 12.48 5.16 29.15
N GLU A 244 12.31 5.94 30.23
CA GLU A 244 10.99 6.28 30.75
C GLU A 244 10.36 7.42 29.92
N PRO A 245 9.10 7.25 29.47
CA PRO A 245 8.37 8.29 28.76
C PRO A 245 7.96 9.42 29.70
N CYS A 246 8.08 10.65 29.22
CA CYS A 246 7.78 11.86 29.98
C CYS A 246 6.93 12.89 29.21
N ALA A 247 6.73 12.68 27.92
CA ALA A 247 5.73 13.36 27.10
C ALA A 247 5.23 12.42 26.00
N GLU A 248 4.02 12.65 25.51
CA GLU A 248 3.39 11.88 24.45
C GLU A 248 2.74 12.82 23.43
N PHE A 249 2.90 12.48 22.16
CA PHE A 249 2.40 13.20 21.00
C PHE A 249 1.83 12.20 19.99
N TYR A 250 0.67 12.51 19.44
CA TYR A 250 0.13 11.75 18.31
C TYR A 250 0.60 12.38 17.00
N PHE A 251 1.36 11.65 16.20
CA PHE A 251 1.89 12.13 14.92
C PHE A 251 1.09 11.60 13.74
N ALA A 252 0.77 12.49 12.80
CA ALA A 252 0.17 12.12 11.52
C ALA A 252 0.97 12.73 10.35
N ARG A 253 1.14 11.96 9.28
CA ARG A 253 1.79 12.38 8.05
C ARG A 253 0.95 13.43 7.32
N GLN A 254 1.60 14.45 6.78
CA GLN A 254 0.98 15.55 6.01
C GLN A 254 0.95 15.28 4.51
#